data_AF-A0A7U9KVD9-F1
#
_entry.id   AF-A0A7U9KVD9-F1
#
_cell.length_a   1.000
_cell.length_b   1.000
_cell.length_c   1.000
_cell.angle_alpha   90.00
_cell.angle_beta   90.00
_cell.angle_gamma   90.00
#
_symmetry.space_group_name_H-M   'P 1'
#
loop_
_entity.id
_entity.type
_entity.pdbx_description
1 polymer ?
#
loop_
_entity_poly.entity_id
_entity_poly.type
_entity_poly.pdbx_seq_one_letter_code
_entity_poly.pdbx_strand_id
1 'polypeptide(L)'
;MTTEAAAEFESHRPRLFSLAYRMLGSASEAEDVVQDTYLRWSAADRSAVRTPAAWLTKVMTNLCVNRLTSARARRELYVGPWLPSRC
;
A
#
# COMPACT_ATOMS: atom_id res chain seq x y z
N MET A 1 6.65 21.61 11.45
CA MET A 1 6.31 20.40 12.24
C MET A 1 6.05 19.15 11.39
N THR A 2 6.08 19.22 10.05
CA THR A 2 5.94 18.05 9.14
C THR A 2 7.27 17.34 8.85
N THR A 3 8.41 17.98 9.10
CA THR A 3 9.75 17.47 8.76
C THR A 3 10.18 16.27 9.62
N GLU A 4 9.79 16.20 10.90
CA GLU A 4 10.11 15.06 11.77
C GLU A 4 9.37 13.78 11.33
N ALA A 5 8.09 13.91 10.94
CA ALA A 5 7.31 12.78 10.43
C ALA A 5 7.94 12.20 9.16
N ALA A 6 8.42 13.09 8.29
CA ALA A 6 9.12 12.72 7.07
C ALA A 6 10.45 12.03 7.40
N ALA A 7 11.29 12.62 8.26
CA ALA A 7 12.57 12.03 8.63
C ALA A 7 12.43 10.63 9.24
N GLU A 8 11.44 10.44 10.13
CA GLU A 8 11.15 9.14 10.72
C GLU A 8 10.69 8.11 9.69
N PHE A 9 9.80 8.51 8.77
CA PHE A 9 9.35 7.64 7.69
C PHE A 9 10.48 7.27 6.72
N GLU A 10 11.31 8.24 6.33
CA GLU A 10 12.42 8.04 5.40
C GLU A 10 13.41 6.99 5.91
N SER A 11 13.63 6.90 7.23
CA SER A 11 14.44 5.84 7.84
C SER A 11 13.88 4.42 7.60
N HIS A 12 12.56 4.31 7.42
CA HIS A 12 11.85 3.04 7.20
C HIS A 12 11.52 2.78 5.73
N ARG A 13 11.58 3.80 4.87
CA ARG A 13 11.18 3.74 3.45
C ARG A 13 11.85 2.61 2.66
N PRO A 14 13.19 2.37 2.75
CA PRO A 14 13.83 1.28 2.01
C PRO A 14 13.28 -0.10 2.42
N ARG A 15 13.09 -0.32 3.72
CA ARG A 15 12.56 -1.58 4.26
C ARG A 15 11.11 -1.80 3.85
N LEU A 16 10.28 -0.77 3.92
CA LEU A 16 8.87 -0.86 3.51
C LEU A 16 8.75 -1.16 2.02
N PHE A 17 9.57 -0.52 1.18
CA PHE A 17 9.62 -0.79 -0.25
C PHE A 17 10.02 -2.24 -0.54
N SER A 18 11.10 -2.74 0.06
CA SER A 18 11.53 -4.14 -0.15
C SER A 18 10.46 -5.14 0.25
N LEU A 19 9.71 -4.89 1.33
CA LEU A 19 8.62 -5.75 1.77
C LEU A 19 7.41 -5.69 0.83
N ALA A 20 6.98 -4.48 0.44
CA ALA A 20 5.88 -4.30 -0.50
C ALA A 20 6.19 -4.93 -1.86
N TYR A 21 7.41 -4.75 -2.36
CA TYR A 21 7.88 -5.35 -3.60
C TYR A 21 7.83 -6.88 -3.55
N ARG A 22 8.25 -7.49 -2.43
CA ARG A 22 8.15 -8.95 -2.24
C ARG A 22 6.71 -9.45 -2.19
N MET A 23 5.77 -8.65 -1.70
CA MET A 23 4.35 -9.03 -1.62
C MET A 23 3.62 -8.87 -2.95
N LEU A 24 3.91 -7.81 -3.70
CA LEU A 24 3.18 -7.44 -4.91
C LEU A 24 3.86 -7.93 -6.20
N GLY A 25 5.18 -8.10 -6.19
CA GLY A 25 5.96 -8.48 -7.37
C GLY A 25 6.09 -7.37 -8.42
N SER A 26 5.65 -6.14 -8.11
CA SER A 26 5.71 -4.98 -8.99
C SER A 26 6.36 -3.80 -8.29
N ALA A 27 7.36 -3.19 -8.93
CA ALA A 27 8.07 -2.02 -8.39
C ALA A 27 7.13 -0.81 -8.30
N SER A 28 6.35 -0.54 -9.35
CA SER A 28 5.41 0.59 -9.35
C SER A 28 4.34 0.44 -8.28
N GLU A 29 3.73 -0.75 -8.16
CA GLU A 29 2.72 -0.96 -7.12
C GLU A 29 3.34 -0.87 -5.70
N ALA A 30 4.59 -1.30 -5.53
CA ALA A 30 5.29 -1.16 -4.25
C ALA A 30 5.57 0.32 -3.91
N GLU A 31 6.03 1.13 -4.87
CA GLU A 31 6.22 2.57 -4.69
C GLU A 31 4.91 3.26 -4.29
N ASP A 32 3.82 2.94 -5.00
CA ASP A 32 2.50 3.47 -4.71
C ASP A 32 2.03 3.10 -3.30
N VAL A 33 2.25 1.86 -2.84
CA VAL A 33 1.89 1.47 -1.46
C VAL A 33 2.72 2.24 -0.44
N VAL A 34 4.01 2.40 -0.67
CA VAL A 34 4.90 3.14 0.24
C VAL A 34 4.46 4.60 0.33
N GLN A 35 4.09 5.21 -0.79
CA GLN A 35 3.55 6.56 -0.82
C GLN A 35 2.21 6.68 -0.07
N ASP A 36 1.28 5.76 -0.31
CA ASP A 36 0.01 5.68 0.43
C ASP A 36 0.21 5.47 1.94
N THR A 37 1.26 4.76 2.33
CA THR A 37 1.64 4.56 3.73
C THR A 37 2.14 5.86 4.35
N TYR A 38 2.97 6.61 3.63
CA TYR A 38 3.44 7.93 4.08
C TYR A 38 2.29 8.92 4.29
N LEU A 39 1.33 8.96 3.35
CA LEU A 39 0.16 9.85 3.48
C LEU A 39 -0.65 9.54 4.75
N ARG A 40 -0.86 8.24 5.04
CA ARG A 40 -1.52 7.82 6.28
C ARG A 40 -0.70 8.14 7.53
N TRP A 41 0.62 8.00 7.47
CA TRP A 41 1.52 8.34 8.57
C TRP A 41 1.50 9.84 8.90
N SER A 42 1.57 10.67 7.86
CA SER A 42 1.53 12.13 7.97
C SER A 42 0.22 12.64 8.58
N ALA A 43 -0.90 11.96 8.26
CA ALA A 43 -2.22 12.30 8.80
C ALA A 43 -2.55 11.65 10.16
N ALA A 44 -1.74 10.69 10.63
CA ALA A 44 -2.01 9.98 11.88
C ALA A 44 -1.60 10.80 13.11
N ASP A 45 -2.34 10.64 14.21
CA ASP A 45 -1.91 11.12 15.52
C ASP A 45 -0.78 10.23 16.05
N ARG A 46 0.44 10.75 15.94
CA ARG A 46 1.67 10.06 16.31
C ARG A 46 1.85 9.92 17.83
N SER A 47 1.18 10.75 18.64
CA SER A 47 1.26 10.65 20.10
C SER A 47 0.68 9.33 20.63
N ALA A 48 -0.27 8.75 19.89
CA ALA A 48 -0.87 7.46 20.19
C ALA A 48 -0.06 6.25 19.67
N VAL A 49 0.95 6.48 18.81
CA VAL A 49 1.75 5.42 18.18
C VAL A 49 2.98 5.11 19.02
N ARG A 50 2.90 4.06 19.85
CA ARG A 50 4.04 3.61 20.67
C ARG A 50 5.22 3.04 19.89
N THR A 51 4.96 2.47 18.70
CA THR A 51 6.00 1.82 17.89
C THR A 51 5.79 2.13 16.40
N PRO A 52 6.40 3.22 15.89
CA PRO A 52 6.28 3.70 14.53
C PRO A 52 6.56 2.62 13.48
N ALA A 53 7.64 1.86 13.63
CA ALA A 53 8.00 0.77 12.72
C ALA A 53 6.91 -0.32 12.61
N ALA A 54 6.28 -0.68 13.73
CA ALA A 54 5.22 -1.70 13.76
C ALA A 54 3.94 -1.17 13.10
N TRP A 55 3.60 0.10 13.36
CA TRP A 55 2.45 0.75 12.76
C TRP A 55 2.62 0.87 11.24
N LEU A 56 3.77 1.36 10.77
CA LEU A 56 4.08 1.51 9.34
C LEU A 56 4.04 0.16 8.62
N THR A 57 4.64 -0.88 9.20
CA THR A 57 4.61 -2.22 8.63
C THR A 57 3.17 -2.73 8.51
N LYS A 58 2.36 -2.56 9.57
CA LYS A 58 0.95 -2.99 9.57
C LYS A 58 0.12 -2.28 8.49
N VAL A 59 0.25 -0.96 8.38
CA VAL A 59 -0.48 -0.17 7.38
C VAL A 59 -0.07 -0.59 5.96
N MET A 60 1.22 -0.69 5.69
CA MET A 60 1.76 -1.14 4.40
C MET A 60 1.24 -2.54 4.05
N THR A 61 1.33 -3.50 4.97
CA THR A 61 0.85 -4.88 4.75
C THR A 61 -0.64 -4.92 4.42
N ASN A 62 -1.47 -4.15 5.15
CA ASN A 62 -2.91 -4.07 4.87
C ASN A 62 -3.19 -3.53 3.47
N LEU A 63 -2.42 -2.53 3.01
CA LEU A 63 -2.55 -2.00 1.65
C LEU A 63 -2.20 -3.03 0.59
N CYS A 64 -1.10 -3.76 0.78
CA CYS A 64 -0.72 -4.85 -0.12
C CYS A 64 -1.82 -5.92 -0.20
N VAL A 65 -2.35 -6.38 0.93
CA VAL A 65 -3.42 -7.38 0.97
C VAL A 65 -4.69 -6.87 0.26
N ASN A 66 -5.07 -5.62 0.49
CA ASN A 66 -6.24 -5.02 -0.18
C ASN A 66 -6.06 -4.95 -1.70
N ARG A 67 -4.86 -4.61 -2.18
CA ARG A 67 -4.55 -4.56 -3.61
C ARG A 67 -4.58 -5.95 -4.24
N LEU A 68 -3.96 -6.95 -3.60
CA LEU A 68 -4.00 -8.34 -4.07
C LEU A 68 -5.42 -8.89 -4.12
N THR A 69 -6.23 -8.60 -3.10
CA THR A 69 -7.64 -9.00 -3.05
C THR A 69 -8.46 -8.33 -4.15
N SER A 70 -8.25 -7.03 -4.38
CA SER A 70 -8.93 -6.30 -5.45
C SER A 70 -8.51 -6.77 -6.85
N ALA A 71 -7.22 -7.06 -7.05
CA ALA A 71 -6.72 -7.60 -8.31
C ALA A 71 -7.32 -8.98 -8.62
N ARG A 72 -7.49 -9.83 -7.59
CA ARG A 72 -8.18 -11.11 -7.71
C ARG A 72 -9.66 -10.92 -8.09
N ALA A 73 -10.37 -10.03 -7.40
CA ALA A 73 -11.78 -9.73 -7.71
C ALA A 73 -11.97 -9.24 -9.17
N ARG A 74 -11.05 -8.42 -9.70
CA ARG A 74 -11.08 -8.00 -11.12
C ARG A 74 -10.88 -9.15 -12.10
N ARG A 75 -10.05 -10.14 -11.77
CA ARG A 75 -9.85 -11.35 -12.60
C ARG A 75 -11.07 -12.28 -12.55
N GLU A 76 -11.71 -12.39 -11.39
CA GLU A 76 -12.93 -13.17 -11.22
C GLU A 76 -14.15 -12.53 -11.90
N LEU A 77 -14.15 -11.21 -12.11
CA LEU A 77 -15.13 -10.51 -12.96
C LEU A 77 -14.84 -10.65 -14.46
N TYR A 78 -13.71 -11.23 -14.86
CA TYR A 78 -13.39 -11.54 -16.25
C TYR A 78 -13.84 -12.97 -16.62
N VAL A 79 -15.13 -13.24 -16.42
CA VAL A 79 -15.85 -14.39 -17.02
C VAL A 79 -17.09 -13.84 -17.71
N GLY A 80 -16.96 -13.59 -19.02
CA GLY A 80 -18.06 -13.21 -19.90
C GLY A 80 -17.60 -12.37 -21.10
N PRO A 81 -17.67 -12.86 -22.35
CA PRO A 81 -17.31 -12.10 -23.54
C PRO A 81 -18.33 -10.99 -23.77
N TRP A 82 -17.89 -9.74 -23.80
CA TRP A 82 -18.73 -8.67 -24.33
C TRP A 82 -18.84 -8.83 -25.85
N LEU A 83 -19.95 -9.41 -26.31
CA LEU A 83 -20.38 -9.43 -27.70
C LEU A 83 -21.69 -8.64 -27.80
N PRO A 84 -21.70 -7.41 -28.33
CA PRO A 84 -22.94 -6.74 -28.71
C PRO A 84 -23.40 -7.31 -30.06
N SER A 85 -23.80 -8.58 -30.09
CA SER A 85 -24.58 -9.07 -31.22
C SER A 85 -26.00 -8.52 -31.11
N ARG A 86 -26.23 -7.41 -31.84
CA ARG A 86 -27.46 -6.99 -32.54
C ARG A 86 -28.81 -7.41 -31.95
N CYS A 87 -29.64 -6.41 -31.64
CA CYS A 87 -31.08 -6.45 -31.87
C CYS A 87 -31.40 -5.49 -33.02
#